data_AF-A0A485CIQ5-F1
#
_entry.id   AF-A0A485CIQ5-F1
#
_cell.length_a   1.000
_cell.length_b   1.000
_cell.length_c   1.000
_cell.angle_alpha   90.00
_cell.angle_beta   90.00
_cell.angle_gamma   90.00
#
_symmetry.space_group_name_H-M   'P 1'
#
loop_
_entity.id
_entity.type
_entity.pdbx_description
1 polymer ?
#
loop_
_entity_poly.entity_id
_entity_poly.type
_entity_poly.pdbx_seq_one_letter_code
_entity_poly.pdbx_strand_id
1 'polypeptide(L)'
;MKIRFSGTPDERNPQLIKTDDGGASGVAVQILDKDGELIPLEAQTTAYGTSGDERVQMTFYARLAANGAAVSAGDVSAIATWTTEYQ
;
A
#
# COMPACT_ATOMS: atom_id res chain seq x y z
N MET A 1 16.21 6.30 -6.28
CA MET A 1 14.84 6.84 -6.21
C MET A 1 14.10 6.19 -5.06
N LYS A 2 13.22 6.89 -4.36
CA LYS A 2 12.36 6.29 -3.34
C LYS A 2 10.90 6.43 -3.75
N ILE A 3 10.09 5.44 -3.39
CA ILE A 3 8.64 5.49 -3.62
C ILE A 3 7.96 5.73 -2.28
N ARG A 4 6.90 6.53 -2.30
CA ARG A 4 5.97 6.70 -1.18
C ARG A 4 4.57 6.35 -1.66
N PHE A 5 3.88 5.51 -0.92
CA PHE A 5 2.45 5.24 -1.14
C PHE A 5 1.61 6.06 -0.16
N SER A 6 0.56 6.68 -0.68
CA SER A 6 -0.42 7.45 0.07
C SER A 6 -1.84 7.01 -0.30
N GLY A 7 -2.79 7.28 0.59
CA GLY A 7 -4.20 6.92 0.45
C GLY A 7 -4.95 7.24 1.74
N THR A 8 -6.25 7.01 1.77
CA THR A 8 -7.04 7.14 3.00
C THR A 8 -6.66 6.00 3.95
N PRO A 9 -6.10 6.27 5.14
CA PRO A 9 -5.73 5.21 6.08
C PRO A 9 -6.98 4.50 6.64
N ASP A 10 -6.88 3.19 6.85
CA ASP A 10 -7.89 2.45 7.60
C ASP A 10 -7.92 2.92 9.07
N GLU A 11 -9.13 3.06 9.63
CA GLU A 11 -9.33 3.62 10.96
C GLU A 11 -8.78 2.75 12.10
N ARG A 12 -8.68 1.43 11.89
CA ARG A 12 -8.21 0.46 12.89
C ARG A 12 -6.75 0.11 12.68
N ASN A 13 -6.28 0.09 11.44
CA ASN A 13 -4.89 -0.09 11.09
C ASN A 13 -4.43 0.96 10.07
N PRO A 14 -3.95 2.14 10.53
CA PRO A 14 -3.55 3.25 9.66
C PRO A 14 -2.37 2.96 8.72
N GLN A 15 -1.72 1.81 8.85
CA GLN A 15 -0.69 1.38 7.89
C GLN A 15 -1.30 0.81 6.59
N LEU A 16 -2.61 0.54 6.57
CA LEU A 16 -3.35 -0.04 5.46
C LEU A 16 -4.26 1.00 4.81
N ILE A 17 -4.65 0.76 3.57
CA ILE A 17 -5.57 1.62 2.82
C ILE A 17 -7.01 1.20 3.11
N LYS A 18 -7.83 2.16 3.54
CA LYS A 18 -9.27 1.99 3.76
C LYS A 18 -9.95 1.57 2.46
N THR A 19 -10.86 0.60 2.55
CA THR A 19 -11.79 0.27 1.45
C THR A 19 -12.96 1.24 1.42
N ASP A 20 -13.55 1.46 0.24
CA ASP A 20 -14.69 2.37 0.10
C ASP A 20 -15.86 1.99 1.03
N ASP A 21 -16.56 2.99 1.53
CA ASP A 21 -17.73 2.80 2.40
C ASP A 21 -18.87 2.10 1.65
N GLY A 22 -19.64 1.26 2.35
CA GLY A 22 -20.76 0.50 1.77
C GLY A 22 -20.38 -0.81 1.07
N GLY A 23 -19.08 -1.14 1.01
CA GLY A 23 -18.58 -2.44 0.55
C GLY A 23 -18.33 -3.46 1.67
N ALA A 24 -17.29 -4.28 1.50
CA ALA A 24 -16.83 -5.20 2.54
C ALA A 24 -16.35 -4.44 3.79
N SER A 25 -16.48 -5.07 4.96
CA SER A 25 -15.96 -4.53 6.22
C SER A 25 -15.05 -5.53 6.93
N GLY A 26 -14.27 -5.05 7.90
CA GLY A 26 -13.29 -5.88 8.61
C GLY A 26 -11.99 -6.14 7.85
N VAL A 27 -11.85 -5.57 6.66
CA VAL A 27 -10.68 -5.70 5.79
C VAL A 27 -10.21 -4.34 5.28
N ALA A 28 -8.93 -4.27 4.91
CA ALA A 28 -8.28 -3.13 4.28
C ALA A 28 -7.30 -3.64 3.22
N VAL A 29 -6.81 -2.75 2.34
CA VAL A 29 -5.80 -3.09 1.34
C VAL A 29 -4.40 -2.85 1.89
N GLN A 30 -3.57 -3.89 1.87
CA GLN A 30 -2.17 -3.84 2.25
C GLN A 30 -1.28 -3.75 1.01
N ILE A 31 -0.32 -2.82 1.01
CA ILE A 31 0.75 -2.73 0.01
C ILE A 31 2.02 -3.37 0.58
N LEU A 32 2.69 -4.18 -0.24
CA LEU A 32 3.91 -4.88 0.15
C LEU A 32 5.03 -4.61 -0.85
N ASP A 33 6.26 -4.69 -0.37
CA ASP A 33 7.45 -4.67 -1.21
C ASP A 33 7.69 -6.02 -1.90
N LYS A 34 8.80 -6.10 -2.66
CA LYS A 34 9.18 -7.29 -3.41
C LYS A 34 9.42 -8.54 -2.55
N ASP A 35 9.73 -8.37 -1.26
CA ASP A 35 10.02 -9.44 -0.31
C ASP A 35 8.75 -9.83 0.48
N GLY A 36 7.63 -9.15 0.22
CA GLY A 36 6.37 -9.36 0.91
C GLY A 36 6.31 -8.67 2.28
N GLU A 37 7.19 -7.70 2.53
CA GLU A 37 7.13 -6.87 3.73
C GLU A 37 6.14 -5.72 3.55
N LEU A 38 5.45 -5.34 4.63
CA LEU A 38 4.51 -4.22 4.62
C LEU A 38 5.25 -2.92 4.29
N ILE A 39 4.70 -2.16 3.33
CA ILE A 39 5.05 -0.75 3.15
C ILE A 39 3.96 0.09 3.85
N PRO A 40 4.23 0.70 5.01
CA PRO A 40 3.25 1.57 5.66
C PRO A 40 2.94 2.79 4.79
N LEU A 41 1.69 3.28 4.87
CA LEU A 41 1.32 4.55 4.23
C LEU A 41 2.21 5.70 4.73
N GLU A 42 2.52 6.61 3.81
CA GLU A 42 3.41 7.75 4.03
C GLU A 42 4.86 7.39 4.40
N ALA A 43 5.23 6.10 4.46
CA ALA A 43 6.63 5.71 4.60
C ALA A 43 7.34 5.77 3.24
N GLN A 44 8.63 6.14 3.27
CA GLN A 44 9.48 5.96 2.11
C GLN A 44 9.97 4.52 2.04
N THR A 45 9.98 3.94 0.85
CA THR A 45 10.68 2.68 0.60
C THR A 45 12.20 2.84 0.79
N THR A 46 12.90 1.72 0.83
CA THR A 46 14.33 1.69 0.50
C THR A 46 14.55 2.30 -0.89
N ALA A 47 15.76 2.83 -1.13
CA ALA A 47 16.11 3.39 -2.42
C ALA A 47 16.19 2.28 -3.49
N TYR A 48 15.58 2.54 -4.64
CA TYR A 48 15.68 1.72 -5.84
C TYR A 48 16.64 2.34 -6.86
N GLY A 49 17.32 1.46 -7.58
CA GLY A 49 18.26 1.78 -8.64
C GLY A 49 19.65 2.18 -8.14
N THR A 50 20.64 2.01 -9.00
CA THR A 50 22.02 2.49 -8.84
C THR A 50 22.37 3.57 -9.86
N SER A 51 23.44 4.33 -9.59
CA SER A 51 23.92 5.34 -10.55
C SER A 51 24.35 4.67 -11.84
N GLY A 52 23.84 5.16 -12.98
CA GLY A 52 24.09 4.59 -14.30
C GLY A 52 23.02 3.61 -14.79
N ASP A 53 22.01 3.28 -13.98
CA ASP A 53 20.90 2.44 -14.44
C ASP A 53 20.07 3.17 -15.51
N GLU A 54 19.99 2.60 -16.71
CA GLU A 54 19.13 3.11 -17.78
C GLU A 54 17.64 2.86 -17.50
N ARG A 55 17.33 1.82 -16.72
CA ARG A 55 15.97 1.45 -16.33
C ARG A 55 15.97 0.77 -14.97
N VAL A 56 15.04 1.16 -14.11
CA VAL A 56 14.82 0.55 -12.79
C VAL A 56 13.43 -0.07 -12.76
N GLN A 57 13.34 -1.38 -12.57
CA GLN A 57 12.08 -2.09 -12.35
C GLN A 57 11.81 -2.20 -10.85
N MET A 58 10.60 -1.85 -10.43
CA MET A 58 10.14 -1.93 -9.06
C MET A 58 8.90 -2.82 -9.01
N THR A 59 8.92 -3.82 -8.13
CA THR A 59 7.81 -4.75 -7.95
C THR A 59 7.19 -4.54 -6.57
N PHE A 60 5.88 -4.39 -6.56
CA PHE A 60 5.05 -4.24 -5.37
C PHE A 60 3.88 -5.22 -5.46
N TYR A 61 3.32 -5.57 -4.32
CA TYR A 61 2.13 -6.40 -4.23
C TYR A 61 1.03 -5.69 -3.47
N ALA A 62 -0.21 -6.08 -3.76
CA ALA A 62 -1.38 -5.67 -2.99
C ALA A 62 -2.18 -6.89 -2.58
N ARG A 63 -2.72 -6.90 -1.36
CA ARG A 63 -3.65 -7.93 -0.87
C ARG A 63 -4.66 -7.35 0.10
N LEU A 64 -5.76 -8.06 0.31
CA LEU A 64 -6.64 -7.82 1.45
C LEU A 64 -5.98 -8.29 2.75
N ALA A 65 -6.11 -7.49 3.80
CA ALA A 65 -5.68 -7.82 5.15
C ALA A 65 -6.82 -7.51 6.13
N ALA A 66 -7.02 -8.37 7.13
CA ALA A 66 -7.98 -8.11 8.20
C ALA A 66 -7.52 -6.91 9.05
N ASN A 67 -8.43 -5.97 9.34
CA ASN A 67 -8.12 -4.77 10.13
C ASN A 67 -8.48 -4.94 11.63
N GLY A 68 -8.89 -6.14 12.05
CA GLY A 68 -9.25 -6.47 13.43
C GLY A 68 -10.72 -6.26 13.79
N ALA A 69 -11.57 -5.79 12.87
CA ALA A 69 -13.02 -5.92 12.99
C ALA A 69 -13.54 -7.26 12.45
N ALA A 70 -14.79 -7.60 12.77
CA ALA A 70 -15.47 -8.73 12.16
C ALA A 70 -15.62 -8.50 10.66
N VAL A 71 -15.30 -9.52 9.85
CA VAL A 71 -15.36 -9.43 8.39
C VAL A 71 -16.81 -9.61 7.92
N SER A 72 -17.28 -8.67 7.10
CA SER A 72 -18.52 -8.80 6.33
C SER A 72 -18.22 -8.78 4.84
N ALA A 73 -18.92 -9.63 4.10
CA ALA A 73 -18.81 -9.67 2.64
C ALA A 73 -19.37 -8.39 2.00
N GLY A 74 -18.82 -8.06 0.85
CA GLY A 74 -19.17 -6.92 0.01
C GLY A 74 -18.11 -6.68 -1.05
N ASP A 75 -18.33 -5.72 -1.93
CA ASP A 75 -17.33 -5.33 -2.91
C ASP A 75 -16.14 -4.64 -2.24
N VAL A 76 -14.96 -4.77 -2.85
CA VAL A 76 -13.72 -4.15 -2.38
C VAL A 76 -13.19 -3.24 -3.47
N SER A 77 -13.13 -1.96 -3.16
CA SER A 77 -12.42 -0.94 -3.93
C SER A 77 -11.61 -0.06 -2.98
N ALA A 78 -10.45 0.38 -3.44
CA ALA A 78 -9.56 1.28 -2.71
C ALA A 78 -8.67 2.03 -3.71
N ILE A 79 -8.21 3.22 -3.32
CA ILE A 79 -7.36 4.06 -4.16
C ILE A 79 -6.05 4.36 -3.41
N ALA A 80 -4.93 4.17 -4.11
CA ALA A 80 -3.61 4.55 -3.65
C ALA A 80 -2.98 5.52 -4.67
N THR A 81 -2.21 6.48 -4.17
CA THR A 81 -1.29 7.27 -5.00
C THR A 81 0.13 6.84 -4.68
N TRP A 82 0.97 6.68 -5.70
CA TRP A 82 2.42 6.52 -5.50
C TRP A 82 3.13 7.78 -5.99
N THR A 83 4.11 8.23 -5.21
CA THR A 83 4.99 9.36 -5.58
C THR A 83 6.42 8.87 -5.67
N THR A 84 7.13 9.30 -6.72
CA THR A 84 8.57 9.04 -6.88
C THR A 84 9.35 10.26 -6.40
N GLU A 85 10.21 10.05 -5.42
CA GLU A 85 11.15 11.06 -4.92
C GLU A 85 12.54 10.78 -5.48
N TYR A 86 13.07 11.75 -6.24
CA TYR A 86 14.44 11.75 -6.74
C TYR A 86 15.37 12.37 -5.68
N GLN A 87 16.59 11.84 -5.58
CA GLN A 87 17.63 12.41 -4.71
C GLN A 87 18.56 13.30 -5.52
#